data_AF-A0A534ZYC2-F1
#
_entry.id   AF-A0A534ZYC2-F1
#
_cell.length_a   1.000
_cell.length_b   1.000
_cell.length_c   1.000
_cell.angle_alpha   90.00
_cell.angle_beta   90.00
_cell.angle_gamma   90.00
#
_symmetry.space_group_name_H-M   'P 1'
#
loop_
_entity.id
_entity.type
_entity.pdbx_description
1 polymer ?
#
loop_
_entity_poly.entity_id
_entity_poly.type
_entity_poly.pdbx_seq_one_letter_code
_entity_poly.pdbx_strand_id
1 'polypeptide(L)'
;MDVVPAEVLADTVDRRYVDRDLCALQLDGYLRRLARQEAVCRRVLGRLARTFLAGRYHHRLGFARLGDYTRERLSLSAREVQELARVAERLESLPAIATAFAAGDLSWTQTRLLATAATADSEHEWLALARDRTVRALEALVAHPPADPDERRRLRFSLRCPRRVRGRWRQAIELARRMAGSELSLAQAAEVIAAEALSAAPAPIDDRLPREAPPEPIDTPADAGWSPVDVPIPEDVEKLLELGPWGDPFALDERLRAARRAMQRIDWQMGVLLRTFFDLRLHRAFGFPSASRYVAERLGISARKARALVALERGLRRTPALGAAYRGGGVSWLRALTVLPVATADDAWVARAGEVTLRRLVAEVEWALDRRDAGLPPAPPSPDATLAPVEWQMRARADETLGADITFTAAPSVVALFRGALDAFRPPGAPLWKGCEKVLEHVCGEWEAQPAHRDPVFARDGWRCAVPACTSRASLHDHHVVYRSAGGDNSRENRVTVCAWHHLRGIHLGRIRAHGVAPHAIIWEIGLRRGRPPLMRTVGDRYVS
;
A
#
# COMPACT_ATOMS: atom_id res chain seq x y z
N MET A 1 -9.97 20.34 -15.22
CA MET A 1 -9.68 21.69 -14.69
C MET A 1 -9.46 21.53 -13.20
N ASP A 2 -8.42 22.12 -12.63
CA ASP A 2 -8.18 22.03 -11.18
C ASP A 2 -9.27 22.80 -10.43
N VAL A 3 -9.77 22.22 -9.32
CA VAL A 3 -10.82 22.85 -8.49
C VAL A 3 -10.26 24.01 -7.68
N VAL A 4 -8.97 23.91 -7.34
CA VAL A 4 -8.26 24.89 -6.56
C VAL A 4 -7.46 25.80 -7.52
N PRO A 5 -7.60 27.13 -7.41
CA PRO A 5 -6.82 28.07 -8.22
C PRO A 5 -5.31 27.88 -8.04
N ALA A 6 -4.54 28.16 -9.10
CA ALA A 6 -3.10 27.96 -9.12
C ALA A 6 -2.38 28.79 -8.05
N GLU A 7 -2.89 29.99 -7.75
CA GLU A 7 -2.35 30.90 -6.74
C GLU A 7 -2.46 30.30 -5.33
N VAL A 8 -3.58 29.62 -5.04
CA VAL A 8 -3.80 28.92 -3.77
C VAL A 8 -2.90 27.69 -3.67
N LEU A 9 -2.70 26.96 -4.78
CA LEU A 9 -1.83 25.78 -4.84
C LEU A 9 -0.34 26.12 -4.75
N ALA A 10 0.06 27.32 -5.18
CA ALA A 10 1.45 27.78 -5.05
C ALA A 10 1.89 27.89 -3.58
N ASP A 11 0.93 28.10 -2.65
CA ASP A 11 1.17 28.29 -1.21
C ASP A 11 2.22 29.38 -0.92
N THR A 12 2.12 30.51 -1.62
CA THR A 12 3.02 31.66 -1.50
C THR A 12 2.62 32.63 -0.38
N VAL A 13 1.64 32.24 0.45
CA VAL A 13 1.04 33.11 1.46
C VAL A 13 2.05 33.48 2.55
N ASP A 14 2.31 34.78 2.74
CA ASP A 14 3.10 35.26 3.88
C ASP A 14 2.32 35.04 5.18
N ARG A 15 2.77 34.05 5.94
CA ARG A 15 2.12 33.58 7.18
C ARG A 15 2.04 34.66 8.27
N ARG A 16 2.73 35.80 8.13
CA ARG A 16 2.73 36.91 9.09
C ARG A 16 1.49 37.80 9.03
N TYR A 17 0.79 37.84 7.89
CA TYR A 17 -0.33 38.77 7.65
C TYR A 17 -1.64 38.05 7.28
N VAL A 18 -1.77 36.77 7.61
CA VAL A 18 -2.94 35.96 7.26
C VAL A 18 -4.06 36.21 8.26
N ASP A 19 -5.19 36.71 7.77
CA ASP A 19 -6.48 36.56 8.47
C ASP A 19 -6.80 35.07 8.56
N ARG A 20 -6.67 34.53 9.78
CA ARG A 20 -6.76 33.09 10.03
C ARG A 20 -8.17 32.57 9.79
N ASP A 21 -9.20 33.35 10.05
CA ASP A 21 -10.59 32.91 9.94
C ASP A 21 -11.03 32.91 8.48
N LEU A 22 -10.67 33.97 7.73
CA LEU A 22 -10.89 34.02 6.29
C LEU A 22 -10.12 32.90 5.56
N CYS A 23 -8.85 32.68 5.93
CA CYS A 23 -8.04 31.59 5.37
C CYS A 23 -8.62 30.22 5.71
N ALA A 24 -9.09 30.02 6.95
CA ALA A 24 -9.75 28.79 7.38
C ALA A 24 -10.99 28.49 6.52
N LEU A 25 -11.87 29.47 6.34
CA LEU A 25 -13.08 29.36 5.52
C LEU A 25 -12.76 29.02 4.06
N GLN A 26 -11.79 29.73 3.46
CA GLN A 26 -11.41 29.52 2.07
C GLN A 26 -10.83 28.11 1.85
N LEU A 27 -9.85 27.70 2.67
CA LEU A 27 -9.21 26.39 2.52
C LEU A 27 -10.15 25.24 2.86
N ASP A 28 -11.01 25.38 3.87
CA ASP A 28 -12.06 24.42 4.17
C ASP A 28 -13.01 24.25 2.98
N GLY A 29 -13.47 25.36 2.40
CA GLY A 29 -14.31 25.36 1.21
C GLY A 29 -13.72 24.51 0.09
N TYR A 30 -12.44 24.67 -0.24
CA TYR A 30 -11.77 23.84 -1.25
C TYR A 30 -11.57 22.39 -0.83
N LEU A 31 -11.18 22.14 0.43
CA LEU A 31 -11.00 20.78 0.94
C LEU A 31 -12.30 19.97 0.87
N ARG A 32 -13.44 20.56 1.20
CA ARG A 32 -14.75 19.91 1.07
C ARG A 32 -15.10 19.61 -0.40
N ARG A 33 -14.77 20.51 -1.33
CA ARG A 33 -14.96 20.25 -2.78
C ARG A 33 -14.10 19.09 -3.29
N LEU A 34 -12.84 19.04 -2.88
CA LEU A 34 -11.93 17.96 -3.23
C LEU A 34 -12.37 16.63 -2.63
N ALA A 35 -12.80 16.61 -1.36
CA ALA A 35 -13.36 15.42 -0.72
C ALA A 35 -14.60 14.91 -1.46
N ARG A 36 -15.45 15.83 -1.93
CA ARG A 36 -16.62 15.51 -2.74
C ARG A 36 -16.26 14.87 -4.08
N GLN A 37 -15.29 15.43 -4.81
CA GLN A 37 -14.81 14.84 -6.06
C GLN A 37 -14.13 13.48 -5.85
N GLU A 38 -13.41 13.31 -4.74
CA GLU A 38 -12.81 12.03 -4.37
C GLU A 38 -13.88 10.95 -4.17
N ALA A 39 -14.98 11.29 -3.48
CA ALA A 39 -16.13 10.41 -3.29
C ALA A 39 -16.77 9.99 -4.63
N VAL A 40 -16.89 10.91 -5.59
CA VAL A 40 -17.35 10.58 -6.95
C VAL A 40 -16.41 9.59 -7.64
N CYS A 41 -15.10 9.83 -7.58
CA CYS A 41 -14.11 8.89 -8.12
C CYS A 41 -14.24 7.50 -7.48
N ARG A 42 -14.48 7.42 -6.16
CA ARG A 42 -14.72 6.14 -5.46
C ARG A 42 -15.98 5.44 -5.97
N ARG A 43 -17.08 6.18 -6.21
CA ARG A 43 -18.31 5.61 -6.78
C ARG A 43 -18.07 4.97 -8.14
N VAL A 44 -17.39 5.69 -9.04
CA VAL A 44 -17.03 5.20 -10.38
C VAL A 44 -16.08 4.00 -10.28
N LEU A 45 -15.02 4.10 -9.48
CA LEU A 45 -14.09 3.01 -9.23
C LEU A 45 -14.80 1.76 -8.67
N GLY A 46 -15.76 1.92 -7.76
CA GLY A 46 -16.52 0.81 -7.18
C GLY A 46 -17.34 0.06 -8.21
N ARG A 47 -18.07 0.77 -9.08
CA ARG A 47 -18.83 0.14 -10.18
C ARG A 47 -17.92 -0.60 -11.15
N LEU A 48 -16.82 0.04 -11.59
CA LEU A 48 -15.84 -0.60 -12.47
C LEU A 48 -15.18 -1.82 -11.80
N ALA A 49 -14.83 -1.70 -10.51
CA ALA A 49 -14.22 -2.77 -9.73
C ALA A 49 -15.16 -3.97 -9.57
N ARG A 50 -16.46 -3.75 -9.34
CA ARG A 50 -17.46 -4.82 -9.26
C ARG A 50 -17.47 -5.67 -10.52
N THR A 51 -17.60 -5.04 -11.70
CA THR A 51 -17.53 -5.76 -12.98
C THR A 51 -16.19 -6.50 -13.15
N PHE A 52 -15.08 -5.85 -12.80
CA PHE A 52 -13.75 -6.42 -12.91
C PHE A 52 -13.57 -7.68 -12.05
N LEU A 53 -14.07 -7.65 -10.82
CA LEU A 53 -13.99 -8.74 -9.86
C LEU A 53 -14.92 -9.90 -10.25
N ALA A 54 -16.15 -9.61 -10.66
CA ALA A 54 -17.10 -10.62 -11.13
C ALA A 54 -16.54 -11.42 -12.32
N GLY A 55 -15.87 -10.73 -13.26
CA GLY A 55 -15.20 -11.36 -14.41
C GLY A 55 -13.87 -12.04 -14.11
N ARG A 56 -13.33 -11.92 -12.88
CA ARG A 56 -11.97 -12.33 -12.49
C ARG A 56 -10.92 -11.84 -13.52
N TYR A 57 -11.07 -10.60 -13.99
CA TYR A 57 -10.35 -10.10 -15.17
C TYR A 57 -8.84 -9.95 -15.00
N HIS A 58 -8.33 -9.83 -13.77
CA HIS A 58 -6.89 -9.90 -13.50
C HIS A 58 -6.23 -11.15 -14.11
N HIS A 59 -6.92 -12.31 -14.11
CA HIS A 59 -6.43 -13.52 -14.77
C HIS A 59 -6.28 -13.35 -16.29
N ARG A 60 -7.27 -12.74 -16.95
CA ARG A 60 -7.21 -12.49 -18.40
C ARG A 60 -6.14 -11.47 -18.76
N LEU A 61 -5.84 -10.55 -17.85
CA LEU A 61 -4.75 -9.58 -17.96
C LEU A 61 -3.36 -10.16 -17.63
N GLY A 62 -3.25 -11.46 -17.31
CA GLY A 62 -1.97 -12.14 -17.05
C GLY A 62 -1.47 -12.10 -15.60
N PHE A 63 -2.29 -11.63 -14.66
CA PHE A 63 -1.93 -11.59 -13.24
C PHE A 63 -2.50 -12.81 -12.50
N ALA A 64 -1.63 -13.54 -11.79
CA ALA A 64 -2.03 -14.67 -10.96
C ALA A 64 -2.88 -14.26 -9.74
N ARG A 65 -2.61 -13.08 -9.18
CA ARG A 65 -3.28 -12.56 -7.99
C ARG A 65 -3.85 -11.17 -8.24
N LEU A 66 -5.03 -10.90 -7.68
CA LEU A 66 -5.64 -9.57 -7.67
C LEU A 66 -4.73 -8.52 -7.00
N GLY A 67 -4.01 -8.90 -5.94
CA GLY A 67 -3.08 -8.00 -5.24
C GLY A 67 -1.96 -7.47 -6.13
N ASP A 68 -1.39 -8.34 -6.97
CA ASP A 68 -0.31 -7.97 -7.90
C ASP A 68 -0.84 -6.98 -8.96
N TYR A 69 -2.00 -7.28 -9.55
CA TYR A 69 -2.68 -6.38 -10.48
C TYR A 69 -2.98 -5.01 -9.86
N THR A 70 -3.69 -4.99 -8.73
CA THR A 70 -4.19 -3.76 -8.11
C THR A 70 -3.06 -2.84 -7.63
N ARG A 71 -1.98 -3.40 -7.08
CA ARG A 71 -0.82 -2.61 -6.66
C ARG A 71 -0.05 -2.05 -7.85
N GLU A 72 0.26 -2.89 -8.83
CA GLU A 72 1.05 -2.51 -10.01
C GLU A 72 0.31 -1.50 -10.88
N ARG A 73 -0.98 -1.75 -11.16
CA ARG A 73 -1.77 -1.02 -12.15
C ARG A 73 -2.55 0.15 -11.57
N LEU A 74 -3.11 -0.02 -10.37
CA LEU A 74 -4.08 0.94 -9.79
C LEU A 74 -3.53 1.69 -8.58
N SER A 75 -2.38 1.27 -8.04
CA SER A 75 -1.84 1.82 -6.80
C SER A 75 -2.83 1.77 -5.63
N LEU A 76 -3.60 0.68 -5.57
CA LEU A 76 -4.55 0.36 -4.51
C LEU A 76 -4.23 -1.01 -3.92
N SER A 77 -4.70 -1.26 -2.70
CA SER A 77 -4.72 -2.62 -2.17
C SER A 77 -5.88 -3.41 -2.77
N ALA A 78 -5.72 -4.73 -2.89
CA ALA A 78 -6.83 -5.61 -3.30
C ALA A 78 -8.06 -5.45 -2.39
N ARG A 79 -7.84 -5.30 -1.07
CA ARG A 79 -8.91 -5.07 -0.08
C ARG A 79 -9.67 -3.78 -0.36
N GLU A 80 -8.99 -2.71 -0.74
CA GLU A 80 -9.64 -1.44 -1.07
C GLU A 80 -10.48 -1.56 -2.35
N VAL A 81 -9.98 -2.27 -3.38
CA VAL A 81 -10.75 -2.54 -4.61
C VAL A 81 -11.97 -3.43 -4.32
N GLN A 82 -11.82 -4.44 -3.46
CA GLN A 82 -12.93 -5.28 -3.01
C GLN A 82 -13.96 -4.49 -2.21
N GLU A 83 -13.54 -3.59 -1.33
CA GLU A 83 -14.45 -2.75 -0.55
C GLU A 83 -15.19 -1.75 -1.44
N LEU A 84 -14.51 -1.15 -2.42
CA LEU A 84 -15.14 -0.28 -3.41
C LEU A 84 -16.23 -1.02 -4.20
N ALA A 85 -15.94 -2.24 -4.65
CA ALA A 85 -16.89 -3.10 -5.33
C ALA A 85 -18.08 -3.51 -4.44
N ARG A 86 -17.80 -3.93 -3.19
CA ARG A 86 -18.82 -4.32 -2.21
C ARG A 86 -19.78 -3.17 -1.93
N VAL A 87 -19.27 -1.97 -1.68
CA VAL A 87 -20.12 -0.80 -1.43
C VAL A 87 -20.94 -0.47 -2.67
N ALA A 88 -20.33 -0.48 -3.87
CA ALA A 88 -21.08 -0.23 -5.10
C ALA A 88 -22.21 -1.23 -5.34
N GLU A 89 -21.99 -2.51 -5.05
CA GLU A 89 -23.01 -3.55 -5.11
C GLU A 89 -24.12 -3.34 -4.06
N ARG A 90 -23.77 -3.04 -2.81
CA ARG A 90 -24.76 -2.76 -1.75
C ARG A 90 -25.66 -1.58 -2.09
N LEU A 91 -25.11 -0.53 -2.70
CA LEU A 91 -25.87 0.65 -3.12
C LEU A 91 -26.90 0.37 -4.22
N GLU A 92 -26.80 -0.73 -4.97
CA GLU A 92 -27.86 -1.16 -5.91
C GLU A 92 -29.14 -1.56 -5.18
N SER A 93 -29.02 -2.03 -3.93
CA SER A 93 -30.16 -2.41 -3.07
C SER A 93 -30.55 -1.35 -2.04
N LEU A 94 -29.89 -0.18 -2.05
CA LEU A 94 -30.07 0.91 -1.07
C LEU A 94 -30.19 2.25 -1.81
N PRO A 95 -31.27 2.46 -2.59
CA PRO A 95 -31.41 3.61 -3.49
C PRO A 95 -31.47 4.95 -2.76
N ALA A 96 -32.02 5.04 -1.55
CA ALA A 96 -32.05 6.29 -0.80
C ALA A 96 -30.63 6.67 -0.34
N ILE A 97 -29.85 5.70 0.15
CA ILE A 97 -28.44 5.93 0.52
C ILE A 97 -27.60 6.26 -0.72
N ALA A 98 -27.83 5.56 -1.83
CA ALA A 98 -27.15 5.84 -3.09
C ALA A 98 -27.41 7.27 -3.58
N THR A 99 -28.66 7.74 -3.46
CA THR A 99 -29.07 9.10 -3.81
C THR A 99 -28.41 10.13 -2.89
N ALA A 100 -28.43 9.93 -1.57
CA ALA A 100 -27.78 10.82 -0.61
C ALA A 100 -26.25 10.89 -0.85
N PHE A 101 -25.60 9.75 -1.12
CA PHE A 101 -24.19 9.72 -1.50
C PHE A 101 -23.94 10.42 -2.83
N ALA A 102 -24.83 10.24 -3.82
CA ALA A 102 -24.75 10.89 -5.11
C ALA A 102 -25.05 12.41 -5.06
N ALA A 103 -25.80 12.89 -4.07
CA ALA A 103 -26.04 14.31 -3.80
C ALA A 103 -24.91 14.95 -3.00
N GLY A 104 -24.18 14.16 -2.20
CA GLY A 104 -23.10 14.65 -1.35
C GLY A 104 -23.55 14.98 0.06
N ASP A 105 -24.66 14.38 0.48
CA ASP A 105 -25.14 14.44 1.87
C ASP A 105 -24.43 13.40 2.75
N LEU A 106 -23.77 12.42 2.12
CA LEU A 106 -22.97 11.41 2.81
C LEU A 106 -21.51 11.42 2.32
N SER A 107 -20.59 11.27 3.25
CA SER A 107 -19.19 10.97 2.94
C SER A 107 -19.03 9.53 2.49
N TRP A 108 -17.89 9.22 1.87
CA TRP A 108 -17.49 7.83 1.61
C TRP A 108 -17.49 6.99 2.89
N THR A 109 -16.98 7.53 4.00
CA THR A 109 -16.88 6.77 5.25
C THR A 109 -18.25 6.45 5.83
N GLN A 110 -19.18 7.42 5.86
CA GLN A 110 -20.58 7.17 6.25
C GLN A 110 -21.24 6.15 5.30
N THR A 111 -21.10 6.34 3.98
CA THR A 111 -21.68 5.44 2.97
C THR A 111 -21.21 3.99 3.17
N ARG A 112 -19.93 3.78 3.46
CA ARG A 112 -19.37 2.45 3.74
C ARG A 112 -19.97 1.80 5.00
N LEU A 113 -20.19 2.59 6.05
CA LEU A 113 -20.81 2.12 7.30
C LEU A 113 -22.27 1.75 7.07
N LEU A 114 -23.03 2.63 6.42
CA LEU A 114 -24.43 2.42 6.10
C LEU A 114 -24.61 1.23 5.14
N ALA A 115 -23.78 1.09 4.10
CA ALA A 115 -23.80 -0.06 3.21
C ALA A 115 -23.55 -1.41 3.92
N THR A 116 -22.92 -1.38 5.11
CA THR A 116 -22.66 -2.55 5.93
C THR A 116 -23.85 -2.92 6.83
N ALA A 117 -24.55 -1.92 7.37
CA ALA A 117 -25.59 -2.14 8.39
C ALA A 117 -27.03 -2.00 7.88
N ALA A 118 -27.26 -1.17 6.85
CA ALA A 118 -28.61 -0.90 6.35
C ALA A 118 -29.14 -2.02 5.45
N THR A 119 -30.44 -2.26 5.60
CA THR A 119 -31.30 -3.04 4.69
C THR A 119 -32.21 -2.10 3.90
N ALA A 120 -32.92 -2.61 2.90
CA ALA A 120 -33.89 -1.80 2.15
C ALA A 120 -34.97 -1.19 3.06
N ASP A 121 -35.43 -1.92 4.08
CA ASP A 121 -36.46 -1.45 5.01
C ASP A 121 -35.93 -0.43 6.03
N SER A 122 -34.63 -0.44 6.34
CA SER A 122 -34.01 0.42 7.36
C SER A 122 -33.18 1.57 6.80
N GLU A 123 -33.04 1.69 5.47
CA GLU A 123 -32.12 2.68 4.88
C GLU A 123 -32.45 4.13 5.24
N HIS A 124 -33.74 4.46 5.38
CA HIS A 124 -34.20 5.80 5.74
C HIS A 124 -33.91 6.13 7.21
N GLU A 125 -34.03 5.16 8.10
CA GLU A 125 -33.66 5.30 9.52
C GLU A 125 -32.15 5.52 9.65
N TRP A 126 -31.35 4.72 8.94
CA TRP A 126 -29.91 4.88 8.89
C TRP A 126 -29.47 6.22 8.30
N LEU A 127 -30.18 6.75 7.31
CA LEU A 127 -29.95 8.09 6.77
C LEU A 127 -30.23 9.19 7.79
N ALA A 128 -31.33 9.08 8.55
CA ALA A 128 -31.62 10.01 9.62
C ALA A 128 -30.53 9.98 10.70
N LEU A 129 -30.12 8.79 11.13
CA LEU A 129 -29.01 8.61 12.06
C LEU A 129 -27.71 9.21 11.53
N ALA A 130 -27.41 9.07 10.24
CA ALA A 130 -26.17 9.57 9.64
C ALA A 130 -26.09 11.10 9.58
N ARG A 131 -27.23 11.80 9.51
CA ARG A 131 -27.29 13.27 9.53
C ARG A 131 -26.93 13.83 10.91
N ASP A 132 -27.40 13.17 11.96
CA ASP A 132 -27.32 13.69 13.34
C ASP A 132 -26.17 13.08 14.16
N ARG A 133 -25.26 12.34 13.52
CA ARG A 133 -24.20 11.59 14.21
C ARG A 133 -22.85 11.77 13.54
N THR A 134 -21.82 11.82 14.38
CA THR A 134 -20.43 11.75 13.95
C THR A 134 -20.13 10.41 13.30
N VAL A 135 -19.11 10.37 12.44
CA VAL A 135 -18.58 9.12 11.86
C VAL A 135 -18.21 8.14 12.96
N ARG A 136 -17.56 8.61 14.04
CA ARG A 136 -17.19 7.76 15.18
C ARG A 136 -18.42 7.16 15.89
N ALA A 137 -19.50 7.93 16.04
CA ALA A 137 -20.74 7.42 16.62
C ALA A 137 -21.41 6.40 15.69
N LEU A 138 -21.43 6.64 14.38
CA LEU A 138 -21.91 5.65 13.39
C LEU A 138 -21.06 4.38 13.38
N GLU A 139 -19.74 4.50 13.49
CA GLU A 139 -18.84 3.34 13.61
C GLU A 139 -19.18 2.50 14.84
N ALA A 140 -19.48 3.14 15.98
CA ALA A 140 -19.87 2.44 17.20
C ALA A 140 -21.21 1.70 17.04
N LEU A 141 -22.17 2.27 16.30
CA LEU A 141 -23.47 1.64 16.02
C LEU A 141 -23.36 0.45 15.04
N VAL A 142 -22.51 0.57 14.01
CA VAL A 142 -22.31 -0.48 12.99
C VAL A 142 -21.45 -1.63 13.50
N ALA A 143 -20.65 -1.41 14.55
CA ALA A 143 -19.66 -2.36 15.03
C ALA A 143 -20.25 -3.72 15.41
N HIS A 144 -20.18 -4.69 14.50
CA HIS A 144 -20.31 -6.12 14.83
C HIS A 144 -18.99 -6.57 15.45
N PRO A 145 -18.94 -7.10 16.69
CA PRO A 145 -17.72 -7.71 17.22
C PRO A 145 -17.25 -8.82 16.26
N PRO A 146 -16.03 -8.76 15.67
CA PRO A 146 -15.30 -9.96 15.27
C PRO A 146 -15.41 -11.01 16.36
N ALA A 147 -15.44 -12.28 15.94
CA ALA A 147 -15.52 -13.42 16.84
C ALA A 147 -14.38 -13.44 17.88
N ASP A 148 -13.26 -12.77 17.59
CA ASP A 148 -12.11 -12.61 18.48
C ASP A 148 -11.89 -11.13 18.89
N PRO A 149 -11.94 -10.79 20.19
CA PRO A 149 -11.57 -9.49 20.73
C PRO A 149 -10.15 -9.02 20.35
N ASP A 150 -9.24 -9.97 20.12
CA ASP A 150 -7.83 -9.71 19.83
C ASP A 150 -7.63 -9.12 18.41
N GLU A 151 -8.55 -9.38 17.47
CA GLU A 151 -8.52 -8.80 16.11
C GLU A 151 -8.79 -7.29 16.07
N ARG A 152 -9.56 -6.77 17.04
CA ARG A 152 -9.86 -5.33 17.11
C ARG A 152 -8.68 -4.52 17.61
N ARG A 153 -7.89 -5.10 18.51
CA ARG A 153 -6.85 -4.38 19.23
C ARG A 153 -5.55 -4.51 18.47
N ARG A 154 -4.90 -3.38 18.17
CA ARG A 154 -3.55 -3.42 17.60
C ARG A 154 -2.60 -2.58 18.42
N LEU A 155 -1.55 -3.21 18.92
CA LEU A 155 -0.50 -2.54 19.67
C LEU A 155 0.64 -2.17 18.72
N ARG A 156 1.24 -1.00 18.94
CA ARG A 156 2.46 -0.60 18.24
C ARG A 156 3.66 -1.12 19.04
N PHE A 157 4.40 -2.04 18.45
CA PHE A 157 5.74 -2.39 18.92
C PHE A 157 6.75 -1.39 18.37
N SER A 158 7.69 -0.95 19.22
CA SER A 158 8.80 -0.10 18.82
C SER A 158 10.04 -0.46 19.63
N LEU A 159 11.16 -0.66 18.95
CA LEU A 159 12.44 -0.98 19.56
C LEU A 159 13.52 -0.09 18.93
N ARG A 160 14.12 0.78 19.75
CA ARG A 160 15.33 1.51 19.41
C ARG A 160 16.50 0.52 19.36
N CYS A 161 17.24 0.50 18.26
CA CYS A 161 18.33 -0.44 18.07
C CYS A 161 19.46 0.18 17.23
N PRO A 162 20.66 -0.43 17.24
CA PRO A 162 21.70 -0.13 16.26
C PRO A 162 21.22 -0.42 14.83
N ARG A 163 21.76 0.30 13.84
CA ARG A 163 21.36 0.18 12.43
C ARG A 163 21.55 -1.24 11.86
N ARG A 164 22.61 -1.93 12.28
CA ARG A 164 22.88 -3.34 11.90
C ARG A 164 21.75 -4.28 12.32
N VAL A 165 21.13 -4.06 13.49
CA VAL A 165 20.03 -4.89 14.00
C VAL A 165 18.80 -4.70 13.11
N ARG A 166 18.52 -3.46 12.69
CA ARG A 166 17.46 -3.17 11.71
C ARG A 166 17.77 -3.81 10.34
N GLY A 167 19.03 -3.82 9.91
CA GLY A 167 19.47 -4.54 8.70
C GLY A 167 19.21 -6.04 8.80
N ARG A 168 19.58 -6.67 9.92
CA ARG A 168 19.32 -8.10 10.19
C ARG A 168 17.82 -8.40 10.28
N TRP A 169 17.02 -7.49 10.83
CA TRP A 169 15.55 -7.59 10.85
C TRP A 169 14.95 -7.65 9.44
N ARG A 170 15.41 -6.80 8.50
CA ARG A 170 14.97 -6.85 7.11
C ARG A 170 15.35 -8.17 6.43
N GLN A 171 16.56 -8.69 6.69
CA GLN A 171 16.99 -10.00 6.19
C GLN A 171 16.11 -11.13 6.72
N ALA A 172 15.81 -11.14 8.03
CA ALA A 172 14.93 -12.12 8.64
C ALA A 172 13.51 -12.07 8.04
N ILE A 173 12.95 -10.89 7.77
CA ILE A 173 11.65 -10.76 7.08
C ILE A 173 11.69 -11.41 5.69
N GLU A 174 12.74 -11.16 4.92
CA GLU A 174 12.87 -11.78 3.59
C GLU A 174 12.95 -13.30 3.69
N LEU A 175 13.72 -13.84 4.64
CA LEU A 175 13.77 -15.28 4.93
C LEU A 175 12.40 -15.84 5.36
N ALA A 176 11.70 -15.17 6.27
CA ALA A 176 10.35 -15.55 6.71
C ALA A 176 9.37 -15.63 5.52
N ARG A 177 9.46 -14.70 4.57
CA ARG A 177 8.66 -14.74 3.32
C ARG A 177 9.02 -15.93 2.45
N ARG A 178 10.31 -16.33 2.39
CA ARG A 178 10.75 -17.55 1.68
C ARG A 178 10.12 -18.79 2.30
N MET A 179 10.25 -18.92 3.63
CA MET A 179 9.74 -20.05 4.39
C MET A 179 8.21 -20.16 4.29
N ALA A 180 7.49 -19.03 4.42
CA ALA A 180 6.03 -19.02 4.33
C ALA A 180 5.48 -19.20 2.91
N GLY A 181 6.31 -19.09 1.86
CA GLY A 181 5.84 -19.17 0.47
C GLY A 181 4.94 -17.99 0.05
N SER A 182 4.89 -16.91 0.82
CA SER A 182 4.08 -15.73 0.52
C SER A 182 4.72 -14.42 1.00
N GLU A 183 4.25 -13.29 0.48
CA GLU A 183 4.51 -12.00 1.10
C GLU A 183 3.87 -11.92 2.49
N LEU A 184 4.65 -11.47 3.47
CA LEU A 184 4.22 -11.27 4.85
C LEU A 184 4.23 -9.79 5.20
N SER A 185 3.23 -9.34 5.95
CA SER A 185 3.28 -8.07 6.67
C SER A 185 4.33 -8.12 7.78
N LEU A 186 4.79 -6.96 8.26
CA LEU A 186 5.74 -6.89 9.37
C LEU A 186 5.23 -7.62 10.63
N ALA A 187 3.93 -7.58 10.88
CA ALA A 187 3.31 -8.28 12.00
C ALA A 187 3.38 -9.82 11.85
N GLN A 188 3.03 -10.33 10.67
CA GLN A 188 3.10 -11.77 10.38
C GLN A 188 4.55 -12.27 10.35
N ALA A 189 5.48 -11.46 9.83
CA ALA A 189 6.89 -11.80 9.88
C ALA A 189 7.41 -11.82 11.33
N ALA A 190 7.02 -10.85 12.16
CA ALA A 190 7.36 -10.84 13.59
C ALA A 190 6.85 -12.09 14.31
N GLU A 191 5.62 -12.50 14.02
CA GLU A 191 4.99 -13.70 14.58
C GLU A 191 5.77 -14.97 14.22
N VAL A 192 6.08 -15.17 12.93
CA VAL A 192 6.84 -16.34 12.45
C VAL A 192 8.27 -16.34 13.01
N ILE A 193 8.94 -15.18 13.05
CA ILE A 193 10.28 -15.04 13.65
C ILE A 193 10.25 -15.38 15.14
N ALA A 194 9.23 -14.90 15.88
CA ALA A 194 9.09 -15.20 17.30
C ALA A 194 8.80 -16.69 17.54
N ALA A 195 7.92 -17.28 16.73
CA ALA A 195 7.58 -18.69 16.82
C ALA A 195 8.80 -19.59 16.56
N GLU A 196 9.61 -19.27 15.55
CA GLU A 196 10.87 -19.98 15.27
C GLU A 196 11.83 -19.88 16.46
N ALA A 197 12.06 -18.68 16.98
CA ALA A 197 12.97 -18.47 18.11
C ALA A 197 12.50 -19.22 19.38
N LEU A 198 11.21 -19.15 19.70
CA LEU A 198 10.64 -19.81 20.88
C LEU A 198 10.59 -21.34 20.75
N SER A 199 10.62 -21.88 19.52
CA SER A 199 10.82 -23.32 19.29
C SER A 199 12.15 -23.81 19.86
N ALA A 200 13.21 -22.99 19.76
CA ALA A 200 14.54 -23.31 20.27
C ALA A 200 14.74 -22.93 21.75
N ALA A 201 14.11 -21.86 22.23
CA ALA A 201 14.20 -21.41 23.61
C ALA A 201 12.81 -21.04 24.16
N PRO A 202 12.07 -21.99 24.73
CA PRO A 202 10.75 -21.73 25.28
C PRO A 202 10.84 -20.72 26.43
N ALA A 203 10.05 -19.66 26.37
CA ALA A 203 9.86 -18.71 27.46
C ALA A 203 8.38 -18.65 27.85
N PRO A 204 8.07 -18.40 29.14
CA PRO A 204 6.70 -18.16 29.56
C PRO A 204 6.16 -16.93 28.81
N ILE A 205 5.08 -17.12 28.06
CA ILE A 205 4.33 -16.03 27.43
C ILE A 205 3.54 -15.34 28.54
N ASP A 206 3.82 -14.07 28.79
CA ASP A 206 2.99 -13.25 29.68
C ASP A 206 1.72 -12.83 28.93
N ASP A 207 0.62 -13.54 29.16
CA ASP A 207 -0.71 -13.26 28.59
C ASP A 207 -1.36 -11.99 29.17
N ARG A 208 -0.68 -11.24 30.04
CA ARG A 208 -1.20 -9.97 30.57
C ARG A 208 -1.21 -8.90 29.49
N LEU A 209 -2.35 -8.83 28.79
CA LEU A 209 -2.70 -7.73 27.90
C LEU A 209 -2.57 -6.39 28.65
N PRO A 210 -1.72 -5.43 28.18
CA PRO A 210 -1.69 -4.09 28.76
C PRO A 210 -3.10 -3.51 28.69
N ARG A 211 -3.71 -3.02 29.77
CA ARG A 211 -5.07 -2.47 29.73
C ARG A 211 -4.99 -0.97 29.44
N GLU A 212 -5.32 -0.53 28.22
CA GLU A 212 -5.55 0.89 27.95
C GLU A 212 -7.04 1.19 28.07
N ALA A 213 -7.37 2.28 28.77
CA ALA A 213 -8.74 2.73 28.93
C ALA A 213 -9.36 3.06 27.56
N PRO A 214 -10.66 2.75 27.34
CA PRO A 214 -11.37 3.23 26.16
C PRO A 214 -11.20 4.75 26.06
N PRO A 215 -10.91 5.31 24.87
CA PRO A 215 -10.87 6.76 24.71
C PRO A 215 -12.26 7.31 25.01
N GLU A 216 -12.36 8.23 25.97
CA GLU A 216 -13.63 8.85 26.30
C GLU A 216 -14.30 9.47 25.06
N PRO A 217 -15.63 9.33 24.93
CA PRO A 217 -16.38 10.07 23.94
C PRO A 217 -16.35 11.55 24.35
N ILE A 218 -15.48 12.33 23.71
CA ILE A 218 -15.57 13.79 23.78
C ILE A 218 -16.68 14.19 22.81
N ASP A 219 -17.76 14.81 23.28
CA ASP A 219 -18.79 15.38 22.42
C ASP A 219 -18.17 16.36 21.42
N THR A 220 -18.35 16.12 20.11
CA THR A 220 -18.23 17.21 19.14
C THR A 220 -19.61 17.83 19.02
N PRO A 221 -19.69 19.16 18.85
CA PRO A 221 -20.96 19.80 18.52
C PRO A 221 -21.63 19.08 17.35
N ALA A 222 -22.92 18.79 17.51
CA ALA A 222 -23.75 18.11 16.51
C ALA A 222 -23.88 18.90 15.20
N ASP A 223 -23.47 20.17 15.20
CA ASP A 223 -23.53 21.03 14.04
C ASP A 223 -22.15 21.15 13.36
N ALA A 224 -21.71 20.07 12.72
CA ALA A 224 -20.52 20.09 11.86
C ALA A 224 -20.81 20.68 10.46
N GLY A 225 -21.99 21.27 10.24
CA GLY A 225 -22.35 21.97 9.02
C GLY A 225 -22.01 21.18 7.76
N TRP A 226 -22.64 20.01 7.58
CA TRP A 226 -22.75 19.34 6.28
C TRP A 226 -23.63 20.19 5.35
N SER A 227 -23.25 21.44 5.08
CA SER A 227 -23.84 22.17 3.97
C SER A 227 -23.30 21.51 2.69
N PRO A 228 -24.17 20.95 1.83
CA PRO A 228 -23.74 20.34 0.59
C PRO A 228 -22.89 21.35 -0.15
N VAL A 229 -21.66 20.95 -0.50
CA VAL A 229 -20.89 21.76 -1.43
C VAL A 229 -21.33 21.33 -2.80
N ASP A 230 -22.11 22.17 -3.46
CA ASP A 230 -22.41 21.96 -4.86
C ASP A 230 -21.11 22.08 -5.65
N VAL A 231 -20.67 20.95 -6.19
CA VAL A 231 -19.47 20.85 -7.01
C VAL A 231 -19.87 20.13 -8.27
N PRO A 232 -19.68 20.74 -9.45
CA PRO A 232 -19.89 20.04 -10.69
C PRO A 232 -18.99 18.81 -10.71
N ILE A 233 -19.64 17.66 -10.92
CA ILE A 233 -18.97 16.39 -11.04
C ILE A 233 -18.04 16.48 -12.27
N PRO A 234 -16.78 16.02 -12.17
CA PRO A 234 -15.94 15.92 -13.35
C PRO A 234 -16.59 14.99 -14.39
N GLU A 235 -17.19 15.59 -15.42
CA GLU A 235 -17.94 14.91 -16.48
C GLU A 235 -17.09 13.81 -17.16
N ASP A 236 -15.77 14.02 -17.21
CA ASP A 236 -14.79 13.08 -17.74
C ASP A 236 -14.70 11.78 -16.92
N VAL A 237 -14.92 11.83 -15.60
CA VAL A 237 -14.85 10.65 -14.72
C VAL A 237 -16.14 9.84 -14.77
N GLU A 238 -17.31 10.47 -14.83
CA GLU A 238 -18.60 9.76 -14.94
C GLU A 238 -18.74 9.05 -16.28
N LYS A 239 -18.32 9.70 -17.38
CA LYS A 239 -18.29 9.10 -18.73
C LYS A 239 -17.55 7.76 -18.77
N LEU A 240 -16.61 7.49 -17.85
CA LEU A 240 -15.94 6.19 -17.77
C LEU A 240 -16.90 5.00 -17.56
N LEU A 241 -18.10 5.23 -17.00
CA LEU A 241 -19.13 4.19 -16.88
C LEU A 241 -19.84 3.94 -18.23
N GLU A 242 -19.90 4.91 -19.14
CA GLU A 242 -20.67 4.81 -20.38
C GLU A 242 -19.83 4.28 -21.56
N LEU A 243 -18.50 4.41 -21.49
CA LEU A 243 -17.62 3.99 -22.57
C LEU A 243 -17.69 2.47 -22.77
N GLY A 244 -17.56 1.99 -24.02
CA GLY A 244 -17.22 0.62 -24.50
C GLY A 244 -17.82 -0.64 -23.83
N PRO A 245 -17.43 -1.85 -24.26
CA PRO A 245 -18.00 -3.09 -23.74
C PRO A 245 -17.50 -3.38 -22.31
N TRP A 246 -18.43 -3.47 -21.35
CA TRP A 246 -18.17 -3.83 -19.94
C TRP A 246 -17.50 -5.21 -19.76
N GLY A 247 -17.53 -6.06 -20.80
CA GLY A 247 -16.95 -7.39 -20.82
C GLY A 247 -15.47 -7.47 -21.25
N ASP A 248 -14.86 -6.37 -21.69
CA ASP A 248 -13.45 -6.33 -22.10
C ASP A 248 -12.52 -6.01 -20.91
N PRO A 249 -11.69 -6.97 -20.45
CA PRO A 249 -10.74 -6.75 -19.36
C PRO A 249 -9.80 -5.56 -19.55
N PHE A 250 -9.41 -5.29 -20.81
CA PHE A 250 -8.39 -4.30 -21.12
C PHE A 250 -8.96 -2.88 -21.14
N ALA A 251 -10.14 -2.71 -21.74
CA ALA A 251 -10.89 -1.46 -21.63
C ALA A 251 -11.23 -1.14 -20.16
N LEU A 252 -11.58 -2.15 -19.35
CA LEU A 252 -11.89 -1.95 -17.95
C LEU A 252 -10.67 -1.54 -17.12
N ASP A 253 -9.50 -2.13 -17.40
CA ASP A 253 -8.23 -1.69 -16.82
C ASP A 253 -7.88 -0.23 -17.19
N GLU A 254 -8.08 0.17 -18.44
CA GLU A 254 -7.85 1.55 -18.89
C GLU A 254 -8.72 2.55 -18.14
N ARG A 255 -10.01 2.23 -17.93
CA ARG A 255 -10.96 3.07 -17.18
C ARG A 255 -10.63 3.14 -15.70
N LEU A 256 -10.30 2.00 -15.08
CA LEU A 256 -9.87 1.96 -13.68
C LEU A 256 -8.64 2.86 -13.48
N ARG A 257 -7.67 2.81 -14.40
CA ARG A 257 -6.49 3.70 -14.36
C ARG A 257 -6.84 5.16 -14.62
N ALA A 258 -7.76 5.46 -15.53
CA ALA A 258 -8.21 6.83 -15.78
C ALA A 258 -8.87 7.44 -14.53
N ALA A 259 -9.80 6.71 -13.90
CA ALA A 259 -10.40 7.13 -12.64
C ALA A 259 -9.35 7.30 -11.52
N ARG A 260 -8.32 6.43 -11.48
CA ARG A 260 -7.20 6.58 -10.53
C ARG A 260 -6.36 7.82 -10.79
N ARG A 261 -6.07 8.17 -12.04
CA ARG A 261 -5.36 9.41 -12.39
C ARG A 261 -6.15 10.65 -11.99
N ALA A 262 -7.47 10.64 -12.18
CA ALA A 262 -8.34 11.71 -11.68
C ALA A 262 -8.25 11.84 -10.15
N MET A 263 -8.40 10.72 -9.43
CA MET A 263 -8.27 10.71 -7.96
C MET A 263 -6.87 11.14 -7.47
N GLN A 264 -5.80 10.81 -8.20
CA GLN A 264 -4.44 11.26 -7.88
C GLN A 264 -4.28 12.79 -7.98
N ARG A 265 -4.90 13.43 -8.98
CA ARG A 265 -4.91 14.91 -9.10
C ARG A 265 -5.64 15.57 -7.93
N ILE A 266 -6.76 14.99 -7.50
CA ILE A 266 -7.52 15.43 -6.32
C ILE A 266 -6.67 15.26 -5.05
N ASP A 267 -6.07 14.08 -4.87
CA ASP A 267 -5.20 13.77 -3.72
C ASP A 267 -4.01 14.74 -3.65
N TRP A 268 -3.41 15.11 -4.78
CA TRP A 268 -2.34 16.11 -4.81
C TRP A 268 -2.80 17.48 -4.29
N GLN A 269 -3.89 18.03 -4.83
CA GLN A 269 -4.44 19.33 -4.39
C GLN A 269 -4.80 19.29 -2.90
N MET A 270 -5.42 18.18 -2.45
CA MET A 270 -5.77 17.98 -1.06
C MET A 270 -4.54 17.92 -0.15
N GLY A 271 -3.44 17.30 -0.59
CA GLY A 271 -2.17 17.28 0.15
C GLY A 271 -1.57 18.67 0.36
N VAL A 272 -1.60 19.53 -0.67
CA VAL A 272 -1.14 20.93 -0.59
C VAL A 272 -1.96 21.69 0.45
N LEU A 273 -3.29 21.65 0.32
CA LEU A 273 -4.17 22.38 1.22
C LEU A 273 -4.09 21.86 2.66
N LEU A 274 -4.10 20.53 2.86
CA LEU A 274 -4.01 19.93 4.18
C LEU A 274 -2.70 20.28 4.89
N ARG A 275 -1.57 20.40 4.18
CA ARG A 275 -0.32 20.82 4.82
C ARG A 275 -0.48 22.23 5.38
N THR A 276 -0.89 23.20 4.56
CA THR A 276 -1.06 24.59 5.02
C THR A 276 -2.09 24.69 6.14
N PHE A 277 -3.22 23.98 6.00
CA PHE A 277 -4.28 23.93 6.99
C PHE A 277 -3.81 23.37 8.34
N PHE A 278 -2.95 22.34 8.34
CA PHE A 278 -2.40 21.74 9.56
C PHE A 278 -1.27 22.57 10.16
N ASP A 279 -0.37 23.11 9.34
CA ASP A 279 0.73 23.98 9.78
C ASP A 279 0.16 25.21 10.54
N LEU A 280 -0.93 25.79 10.03
CA LEU A 280 -1.60 26.95 10.64
C LEU A 280 -2.62 26.58 11.72
N ARG A 281 -2.90 25.29 11.94
CA ARG A 281 -3.91 24.79 12.90
C ARG A 281 -5.32 25.36 12.67
N LEU A 282 -5.74 25.51 11.42
CA LEU A 282 -7.01 26.17 11.04
C LEU A 282 -8.25 25.38 11.46
N HIS A 283 -8.13 24.08 11.72
CA HIS A 283 -9.20 23.25 12.29
C HIS A 283 -9.81 23.81 13.57
N ARG A 284 -9.05 24.60 14.35
CA ARG A 284 -9.53 25.23 15.59
C ARG A 284 -10.56 26.33 15.35
N ALA A 285 -10.51 27.02 14.20
CA ALA A 285 -11.50 28.03 13.84
C ALA A 285 -12.92 27.43 13.70
N PHE A 286 -12.99 26.12 13.43
CA PHE A 286 -14.24 25.36 13.34
C PHE A 286 -14.54 24.54 14.61
N GLY A 287 -13.86 24.83 15.73
CA GLY A 287 -14.10 24.14 17.00
C GLY A 287 -13.60 22.70 17.08
N PHE A 288 -12.86 22.18 16.08
CA PHE A 288 -12.30 20.83 16.19
C PHE A 288 -11.09 20.80 17.13
N PRO A 289 -11.03 19.85 18.08
CA PRO A 289 -9.91 19.73 19.02
C PRO A 289 -8.63 19.20 18.36
N SER A 290 -8.72 18.57 17.18
CA SER A 290 -7.56 18.10 16.43
C SER A 290 -7.80 18.05 14.92
N ALA A 291 -6.71 18.16 14.17
CA ALA A 291 -6.71 17.94 12.72
C ALA A 291 -7.26 16.57 12.32
N SER A 292 -7.00 15.52 13.13
CA SER A 292 -7.52 14.17 12.86
C SER A 292 -9.04 14.12 12.96
N ARG A 293 -9.64 14.88 13.91
CA ARG A 293 -11.09 14.97 14.05
C ARG A 293 -11.71 15.75 12.90
N TYR A 294 -11.12 16.89 12.55
CA TYR A 294 -11.54 17.68 11.40
C TYR A 294 -11.60 16.84 10.11
N VAL A 295 -10.54 16.10 9.76
CA VAL A 295 -10.55 15.33 8.50
C VAL A 295 -11.52 14.14 8.52
N ALA A 296 -11.69 13.50 9.67
CA ALA A 296 -12.60 12.36 9.80
C ALA A 296 -14.06 12.81 9.70
N GLU A 297 -14.44 13.82 10.46
CA GLU A 297 -15.83 14.24 10.59
C GLU A 297 -16.27 15.19 9.47
N ARG A 298 -15.39 16.11 9.06
CA ARG A 298 -15.75 17.17 8.09
C ARG A 298 -15.39 16.83 6.65
N LEU A 299 -14.31 16.09 6.42
CA LEU A 299 -13.89 15.69 5.06
C LEU A 299 -14.22 14.23 4.74
N GLY A 300 -14.60 13.42 5.73
CA GLY A 300 -14.92 12.01 5.53
C GLY A 300 -13.74 11.13 5.09
N ILE A 301 -12.49 11.57 5.33
CA ILE A 301 -11.28 10.83 5.01
C ILE A 301 -10.54 10.40 6.27
N SER A 302 -9.88 9.24 6.23
CA SER A 302 -9.12 8.77 7.39
C SER A 302 -7.94 9.69 7.72
N ALA A 303 -7.67 9.87 9.01
CA ALA A 303 -6.49 10.60 9.48
C ALA A 303 -5.17 10.00 8.96
N ARG A 304 -5.14 8.68 8.67
CA ARG A 304 -4.00 8.01 8.02
C ARG A 304 -3.78 8.52 6.60
N LYS A 305 -4.84 8.62 5.78
CA LYS A 305 -4.78 9.17 4.42
C LYS A 305 -4.32 10.63 4.47
N ALA A 306 -4.92 11.46 5.32
CA ALA A 306 -4.53 12.87 5.48
C ALA A 306 -3.04 13.03 5.83
N ARG A 307 -2.52 12.25 6.79
CA ARG A 307 -1.09 12.26 7.12
C ARG A 307 -0.20 11.82 5.95
N ALA A 308 -0.61 10.79 5.20
CA ALA A 308 0.14 10.33 4.04
C ALA A 308 0.19 11.39 2.94
N LEU A 309 -0.91 12.12 2.69
CA LEU A 309 -0.96 13.22 1.72
C LEU A 309 -0.05 14.38 2.11
N VAL A 310 -0.08 14.78 3.39
CA VAL A 310 0.81 15.83 3.91
C VAL A 310 2.27 15.40 3.88
N ALA A 311 2.57 14.15 4.25
CA ALA A 311 3.93 13.62 4.19
C ALA A 311 4.47 13.56 2.75
N LEU A 312 3.62 13.11 1.81
CA LEU A 312 3.96 13.10 0.40
C LEU A 312 4.23 14.51 -0.10
N GLU A 313 3.30 15.45 0.12
CA GLU A 313 3.45 16.84 -0.36
C GLU A 313 4.73 17.51 0.15
N ARG A 314 5.06 17.33 1.44
CA ARG A 314 6.32 17.84 2.01
C ARG A 314 7.54 17.24 1.31
N GLY A 315 7.47 15.97 0.94
CA GLY A 315 8.52 15.32 0.16
C GLY A 315 8.59 15.82 -1.29
N LEU A 316 7.45 16.00 -1.96
CA LEU A 316 7.39 16.52 -3.34
C LEU A 316 7.96 17.94 -3.44
N ARG A 317 7.80 18.78 -2.41
CA ARG A 317 8.44 20.11 -2.36
C ARG A 317 9.96 20.06 -2.28
N ARG A 318 10.51 19.02 -1.62
CA ARG A 318 11.96 18.81 -1.51
C ARG A 318 12.55 18.17 -2.78
N THR A 319 11.72 17.52 -3.58
CA THR A 319 12.12 16.88 -4.85
C THR A 319 11.20 17.31 -6.00
N PRO A 320 11.44 18.49 -6.61
CA PRO A 320 10.57 19.03 -7.66
C PRO A 320 10.33 18.10 -8.85
N ALA A 321 11.34 17.32 -9.26
CA ALA A 321 11.21 16.32 -10.32
C ALA A 321 10.16 15.24 -9.98
N LEU A 322 10.18 14.71 -8.75
CA LEU A 322 9.16 13.78 -8.26
C LEU A 322 7.78 14.45 -8.19
N GLY A 323 7.75 15.72 -7.77
CA GLY A 323 6.53 16.54 -7.76
C GLY A 323 5.92 16.70 -9.15
N ALA A 324 6.71 16.95 -10.18
CA ALA A 324 6.25 17.06 -11.56
C ALA A 324 5.74 15.70 -12.08
N ALA A 325 6.51 14.63 -11.85
CA ALA A 325 6.14 13.28 -12.30
C ALA A 325 4.86 12.76 -11.62
N TYR A 326 4.67 13.03 -10.33
CA TYR A 326 3.45 12.67 -9.60
C TYR A 326 2.24 13.48 -10.09
N ARG A 327 2.36 14.79 -10.30
CA ARG A 327 1.27 15.63 -10.81
C ARG A 327 0.85 15.26 -12.23
N GLY A 328 1.82 14.98 -13.09
CA GLY A 328 1.59 14.54 -14.48
C GLY A 328 1.08 13.10 -14.61
N GLY A 329 1.07 12.33 -13.52
CA GLY A 329 0.65 10.92 -13.52
C GLY A 329 1.68 9.95 -14.10
N GLY A 330 2.93 10.40 -14.33
CA GLY A 330 4.05 9.55 -14.73
C GLY A 330 4.55 8.66 -13.60
N VAL A 331 4.40 9.11 -12.34
CA VAL A 331 4.64 8.31 -11.14
C VAL A 331 3.35 8.21 -10.33
N SER A 332 2.94 6.99 -10.00
CA SER A 332 1.74 6.74 -9.22
C SER A 332 1.93 7.01 -7.73
N TRP A 333 0.82 7.13 -6.98
CA TRP A 333 0.81 7.26 -5.51
C TRP A 333 1.75 6.27 -4.78
N LEU A 334 1.63 4.97 -5.04
CA LEU A 334 2.47 3.98 -4.35
C LEU A 334 3.94 4.11 -4.72
N ARG A 335 4.24 4.38 -5.99
CA ARG A 335 5.62 4.57 -6.47
C ARG A 335 6.25 5.82 -5.86
N ALA A 336 5.50 6.92 -5.76
CA ALA A 336 5.96 8.16 -5.14
C ALA A 336 6.25 7.97 -3.64
N LEU A 337 5.35 7.30 -2.90
CA LEU A 337 5.59 6.95 -1.49
C LEU A 337 6.77 6.01 -1.30
N THR A 338 6.96 5.06 -2.24
CA THR A 338 8.07 4.10 -2.20
C THR A 338 9.41 4.82 -2.36
N VAL A 339 9.50 5.76 -3.31
CA VAL A 339 10.74 6.48 -3.62
C VAL A 339 11.05 7.61 -2.63
N LEU A 340 10.03 8.18 -1.99
CA LEU A 340 10.17 9.32 -1.06
C LEU A 340 11.32 9.20 -0.02
N PRO A 341 11.58 8.03 0.59
CA PRO A 341 12.66 7.89 1.57
C PRO A 341 14.07 7.97 1.00
N VAL A 342 14.26 7.75 -0.31
CA VAL A 342 15.56 7.74 -1.00
C VAL A 342 15.68 8.81 -2.09
N ALA A 343 14.57 9.47 -2.42
CA ALA A 343 14.53 10.59 -3.35
C ALA A 343 15.44 11.72 -2.85
N THR A 344 16.46 12.05 -3.65
CA THR A 344 17.31 13.23 -3.48
C THR A 344 16.82 14.34 -4.43
N ALA A 345 17.58 15.44 -4.54
CA ALA A 345 17.31 16.44 -5.58
C ALA A 345 17.47 15.85 -6.99
N ASP A 346 18.39 14.89 -7.14
CA ASP A 346 18.67 14.20 -8.39
C ASP A 346 17.52 13.30 -8.86
N ASP A 347 17.28 13.32 -10.16
CA ASP A 347 16.13 12.76 -10.84
C ASP A 347 16.20 11.22 -10.97
N ALA A 348 17.32 10.59 -10.60
CA ALA A 348 17.61 9.18 -10.90
C ALA A 348 16.55 8.21 -10.31
N TRP A 349 16.15 8.42 -9.05
CA TRP A 349 15.09 7.62 -8.44
C TRP A 349 13.70 7.90 -9.02
N VAL A 350 13.48 9.11 -9.55
CA VAL A 350 12.22 9.49 -10.22
C VAL A 350 12.11 8.77 -11.55
N ALA A 351 13.18 8.76 -12.35
CA ALA A 351 13.27 7.99 -13.58
C ALA A 351 13.08 6.49 -13.30
N ARG A 352 13.81 5.96 -12.30
CA ARG A 352 13.68 4.55 -11.88
C ARG A 352 12.25 4.17 -11.48
N ALA A 353 11.52 5.09 -10.85
CA ALA A 353 10.13 4.88 -10.49
C ALA A 353 9.19 4.67 -11.69
N GLY A 354 9.59 5.06 -12.91
CA GLY A 354 8.86 4.76 -14.16
C GLY A 354 9.39 3.53 -14.90
N GLU A 355 10.64 3.13 -14.66
CA GLU A 355 11.36 2.13 -15.47
C GLU A 355 11.08 0.69 -15.06
N VAL A 356 10.80 0.40 -13.78
CA VAL A 356 10.70 -0.98 -13.26
C VAL A 356 9.34 -1.28 -12.65
N THR A 357 8.97 -2.56 -12.49
CA THR A 357 7.77 -2.96 -11.74
C THR A 357 7.79 -2.40 -10.31
N LEU A 358 6.62 -2.18 -9.69
CA LEU A 358 6.55 -1.70 -8.31
C LEU A 358 7.21 -2.69 -7.35
N ARG A 359 7.09 -4.00 -7.62
CA ARG A 359 7.78 -5.05 -6.86
C ARG A 359 9.30 -4.84 -6.87
N ARG A 360 9.88 -4.60 -8.05
CA ARG A 360 11.32 -4.33 -8.19
C ARG A 360 11.71 -3.00 -7.54
N LEU A 361 10.91 -1.95 -7.74
CA LEU A 361 11.14 -0.64 -7.12
C LEU A 361 11.19 -0.73 -5.58
N VAL A 362 10.26 -1.47 -4.97
CA VAL A 362 10.25 -1.70 -3.51
C VAL A 362 11.55 -2.38 -3.07
N ALA A 363 11.97 -3.44 -3.76
CA ALA A 363 13.21 -4.15 -3.44
C ALA A 363 14.46 -3.26 -3.61
N GLU A 364 14.54 -2.47 -4.68
CA GLU A 364 15.65 -1.54 -4.92
C GLU A 364 15.71 -0.44 -3.85
N VAL A 365 14.57 0.12 -3.44
CA VAL A 365 14.52 1.12 -2.37
C VAL A 365 14.91 0.51 -1.03
N GLU A 366 14.38 -0.67 -0.69
CA GLU A 366 14.75 -1.37 0.55
C GLU A 366 16.27 -1.62 0.60
N TRP A 367 16.85 -2.10 -0.51
CA TRP A 367 18.30 -2.27 -0.65
C TRP A 367 19.08 -0.94 -0.53
N ALA A 368 18.60 0.13 -1.14
CA ALA A 368 19.24 1.44 -1.04
C ALA A 368 19.18 2.02 0.39
N LEU A 369 18.10 1.76 1.12
CA LEU A 369 17.98 2.10 2.53
C LEU A 369 18.98 1.32 3.40
N ASP A 370 19.19 0.03 3.10
CA ASP A 370 20.23 -0.78 3.75
C ASP A 370 21.62 -0.21 3.49
N ARG A 371 21.92 0.19 2.24
CA ARG A 371 23.18 0.84 1.89
C ARG A 371 23.39 2.13 2.67
N ARG A 372 22.38 2.99 2.72
CA ARG A 372 22.45 4.25 3.48
C ARG A 372 22.71 3.99 4.96
N ASP A 373 22.04 2.99 5.53
CA ASP A 373 22.21 2.60 6.92
C ASP A 373 23.65 2.13 7.20
N ALA A 374 24.29 1.47 6.22
CA ALA A 374 25.70 1.05 6.21
C ALA A 374 26.69 2.16 5.77
N GLY A 375 26.25 3.40 5.56
CA GLY A 375 27.12 4.52 5.17
C GLY A 375 27.52 4.55 3.68
N LEU A 376 26.87 3.73 2.85
CA LEU A 376 27.09 3.67 1.40
C LEU A 376 26.08 4.56 0.64
N PRO A 377 26.42 5.06 -0.56
CA PRO A 377 25.48 5.83 -1.39
C PRO A 377 24.21 5.04 -1.72
N PRO A 378 23.01 5.62 -1.52
CA PRO A 378 21.72 4.99 -1.83
C PRO A 378 21.26 5.26 -3.26
N ALA A 379 22.17 5.24 -4.24
CA ALA A 379 21.82 5.41 -5.65
C ALA A 379 21.05 4.19 -6.18
N PRO A 380 20.15 4.36 -7.17
CA PRO A 380 19.47 3.22 -7.77
C PRO A 380 20.50 2.30 -8.45
N PRO A 381 20.36 0.97 -8.32
CA PRO A 381 21.27 0.03 -8.98
C PRO A 381 21.02 0.01 -10.50
N SER A 382 21.86 -0.69 -11.28
CA SER A 382 21.48 -0.98 -12.67
C SER A 382 20.16 -1.78 -12.69
N PRO A 383 19.27 -1.57 -13.68
CA PRO A 383 17.95 -2.20 -13.69
C PRO A 383 18.01 -3.73 -13.57
N ASP A 384 19.05 -4.33 -14.16
CA ASP A 384 19.23 -5.78 -14.25
C ASP A 384 20.15 -6.33 -13.14
N ALA A 385 20.55 -5.50 -12.17
CA ALA A 385 21.42 -5.93 -11.08
C ALA A 385 20.74 -6.95 -10.15
N THR A 386 21.48 -7.99 -9.79
CA THR A 386 21.18 -8.79 -8.60
C THR A 386 21.41 -7.96 -7.35
N LEU A 387 20.37 -7.84 -6.50
CA LEU A 387 20.47 -7.11 -5.24
C LEU A 387 21.15 -7.98 -4.19
N ALA A 388 22.49 -7.94 -4.15
CA ALA A 388 23.25 -8.63 -3.12
C ALA A 388 22.95 -8.02 -1.74
N PRO A 389 22.82 -8.84 -0.68
CA PRO A 389 22.73 -8.34 0.69
C PRO A 389 23.90 -7.41 1.00
N VAL A 390 23.62 -6.31 1.72
CA VAL A 390 24.69 -5.41 2.17
C VAL A 390 25.47 -6.12 3.26
N GLU A 391 26.72 -6.51 2.98
CA GLU A 391 27.63 -7.07 3.97
C GLU A 391 28.00 -6.00 4.98
N TRP A 392 27.51 -6.15 6.21
CA TRP A 392 28.00 -5.39 7.34
C TRP A 392 29.32 -6.01 7.75
N GLN A 393 30.46 -5.47 7.29
CA GLN A 393 31.76 -5.94 7.77
C GLN A 393 31.74 -5.91 9.30
N MET A 394 31.96 -7.08 9.91
CA MET A 394 32.10 -7.28 11.35
C MET A 394 33.39 -6.63 11.89
N ARG A 395 33.68 -5.38 11.52
CA ARG A 395 34.52 -4.51 12.36
C ARG A 395 33.67 -4.08 13.57
N ALA A 396 33.33 -5.09 14.37
CA ALA A 396 32.56 -4.99 15.58
C ALA A 396 33.50 -4.56 16.70
N ARG A 397 33.42 -3.27 17.08
CA ARG A 397 33.51 -2.87 18.49
C ARG A 397 33.01 -1.47 18.85
N ALA A 398 32.65 -0.58 17.91
CA ALA A 398 32.50 0.84 18.29
C ALA A 398 31.09 1.46 18.27
N ASP A 399 30.10 0.91 17.54
CA ASP A 399 28.83 1.63 17.40
C ASP A 399 27.63 0.93 18.06
N GLU A 400 27.45 1.19 19.36
CA GLU A 400 26.21 0.88 20.09
C GLU A 400 25.15 1.98 19.94
N THR A 401 25.38 2.98 19.08
CA THR A 401 24.47 4.11 18.94
C THR A 401 23.11 3.63 18.44
N LEU A 402 22.08 3.99 19.19
CA LEU A 402 20.69 3.66 18.88
C LEU A 402 20.13 4.60 17.82
N GLY A 403 20.65 4.46 16.60
CA GLY A 403 20.34 5.30 15.44
C GLY A 403 19.20 4.78 14.54
N ALA A 404 18.49 3.74 14.96
CA ALA A 404 17.39 3.14 14.20
C ALA A 404 16.25 2.65 15.10
N ASP A 405 15.08 2.48 14.50
CA ASP A 405 13.91 1.87 15.14
C ASP A 405 13.38 0.70 14.29
N ILE A 406 13.05 -0.40 14.95
CA ILE A 406 12.16 -1.45 14.43
C ILE A 406 10.76 -1.15 14.94
N THR A 407 9.78 -1.03 14.05
CA THR A 407 8.40 -0.71 14.42
C THR A 407 7.42 -1.52 13.59
N PHE A 408 6.40 -2.08 14.23
CA PHE A 408 5.26 -2.69 13.56
C PHE A 408 4.00 -2.56 14.43
N THR A 409 2.85 -2.84 13.84
CA THR A 409 1.55 -2.83 14.52
C THR A 409 0.89 -4.19 14.34
N ALA A 410 0.62 -4.88 15.45
CA ALA A 410 0.12 -6.26 15.46
C ALA A 410 -0.92 -6.47 16.57
N ALA A 411 -1.56 -7.65 16.59
CA ALA A 411 -2.40 -8.06 17.70
C ALA A 411 -1.57 -8.10 19.01
N PRO A 412 -2.19 -7.88 20.18
CA PRO A 412 -1.49 -7.91 21.46
C PRO A 412 -0.71 -9.21 21.69
N SER A 413 -1.31 -10.35 21.38
CA SER A 413 -0.71 -11.68 21.41
C SER A 413 0.59 -11.76 20.60
N VAL A 414 0.61 -11.25 19.35
CA VAL A 414 1.82 -11.21 18.52
C VAL A 414 2.90 -10.30 19.13
N VAL A 415 2.52 -9.16 19.72
CA VAL A 415 3.47 -8.28 20.41
C VAL A 415 4.05 -8.93 21.65
N ALA A 416 3.23 -9.65 22.42
CA ALA A 416 3.65 -10.41 23.60
C ALA A 416 4.59 -11.56 23.20
N LEU A 417 4.23 -12.34 22.18
CA LEU A 417 5.03 -13.42 21.61
C LEU A 417 6.41 -12.91 21.18
N PHE A 418 6.46 -11.81 20.41
CA PHE A 418 7.72 -11.25 19.95
C PHE A 418 8.57 -10.75 21.13
N ARG A 419 7.99 -10.05 22.10
CA ARG A 419 8.70 -9.63 23.32
C ARG A 419 9.24 -10.82 24.11
N GLY A 420 8.44 -11.87 24.29
CA GLY A 420 8.84 -13.12 24.95
C GLY A 420 10.05 -13.76 24.28
N ALA A 421 10.06 -13.84 22.95
CA ALA A 421 11.22 -14.30 22.19
C ALA A 421 12.46 -13.42 22.41
N LEU A 422 12.30 -12.09 22.42
CA LEU A 422 13.41 -11.17 22.69
C LEU A 422 14.00 -11.39 24.08
N ASP A 423 13.16 -11.54 25.11
CA ASP A 423 13.59 -11.76 26.48
C ASP A 423 14.24 -13.14 26.66
N ALA A 424 13.75 -14.19 25.99
CA ALA A 424 14.32 -15.54 26.03
C ALA A 424 15.78 -15.59 25.57
N PHE A 425 16.11 -14.81 24.53
CA PHE A 425 17.46 -14.72 23.95
C PHE A 425 18.30 -13.59 24.55
N ARG A 426 17.75 -12.79 25.46
CA ARG A 426 18.42 -11.63 26.02
C ARG A 426 19.45 -12.08 27.06
N PRO A 427 20.75 -11.72 26.91
CA PRO A 427 21.72 -11.96 27.96
C PRO A 427 21.31 -11.24 29.27
N PRO A 428 21.58 -11.82 30.45
CA PRO A 428 21.27 -11.19 31.73
C PRO A 428 21.86 -9.77 31.82
N GLY A 429 21.04 -8.80 32.22
CA GLY A 429 21.44 -7.38 32.34
C GLY A 429 21.61 -6.63 31.00
N ALA A 430 21.48 -7.29 29.85
CA ALA A 430 21.61 -6.64 28.55
C ALA A 430 20.33 -5.89 28.14
N PRO A 431 20.45 -4.86 27.28
CA PRO A 431 19.29 -4.15 26.72
C PRO A 431 18.48 -5.04 25.76
N LEU A 432 17.18 -4.74 25.60
CA LEU A 432 16.25 -5.55 24.79
C LEU A 432 16.69 -5.73 23.32
N TRP A 433 17.40 -4.75 22.75
CA TRP A 433 17.90 -4.86 21.38
C TRP A 433 18.97 -5.95 21.20
N LYS A 434 19.70 -6.32 22.26
CA LYS A 434 20.64 -7.46 22.23
C LYS A 434 19.91 -8.80 22.12
N GLY A 435 18.77 -8.93 22.82
CA GLY A 435 17.87 -10.07 22.64
C GLY A 435 17.34 -10.16 21.20
N CYS A 436 16.95 -9.02 20.62
CA CYS A 436 16.56 -8.94 19.21
C CYS A 436 17.69 -9.31 18.25
N GLU A 437 18.90 -8.81 18.46
CA GLU A 437 20.08 -9.19 17.67
C GLU A 437 20.27 -10.73 17.69
N LYS A 438 20.18 -11.36 18.87
CA LYS A 438 20.34 -12.80 19.05
C LYS A 438 19.22 -13.64 18.43
N VAL A 439 17.96 -13.24 18.59
CA VAL A 439 16.81 -13.86 17.91
C VAL A 439 17.03 -13.87 16.40
N LEU A 440 17.41 -12.73 15.84
CA LEU A 440 17.57 -12.59 14.39
C LEU A 440 18.80 -13.33 13.86
N GLU A 441 19.90 -13.39 14.62
CA GLU A 441 21.05 -14.23 14.28
C GLU A 441 20.66 -15.71 14.21
N HIS A 442 19.97 -16.21 15.22
CA HIS A 442 19.53 -17.60 15.31
C HIS A 442 18.55 -17.96 14.19
N VAL A 443 17.45 -17.22 14.06
CA VAL A 443 16.40 -17.49 13.07
C VAL A 443 16.93 -17.42 11.64
N CYS A 444 17.78 -16.43 11.34
CA CYS A 444 18.42 -16.39 10.02
C CYS A 444 19.32 -17.61 9.78
N GLY A 445 20.11 -18.02 10.78
CA GLY A 445 20.99 -19.20 10.66
C GLY A 445 20.20 -20.49 10.42
N GLU A 446 19.13 -20.73 11.17
CA GLU A 446 18.27 -21.91 11.00
C GLU A 446 17.63 -21.95 9.62
N TRP A 447 17.01 -20.85 9.17
CA TRP A 447 16.35 -20.80 7.87
C TRP A 447 17.31 -20.86 6.68
N GLU A 448 18.54 -20.35 6.83
CA GLU A 448 19.60 -20.49 5.82
C GLU A 448 20.15 -21.92 5.75
N ALA A 449 20.10 -22.68 6.84
CA ALA A 449 20.55 -24.07 6.91
C ALA A 449 19.51 -25.09 6.42
N GLN A 450 18.22 -24.71 6.30
CA GLN A 450 17.19 -25.61 5.80
C GLN A 450 17.51 -26.10 4.38
N PRO A 451 17.25 -27.39 4.08
CA PRO A 451 17.65 -27.97 2.80
C PRO A 451 16.97 -27.26 1.63
N ALA A 452 17.78 -26.68 0.75
CA ALA A 452 17.32 -26.13 -0.51
C ALA A 452 16.73 -27.26 -1.38
N HIS A 453 15.62 -26.98 -2.06
CA HIS A 453 15.17 -27.76 -3.22
C HIS A 453 16.37 -28.07 -4.14
N ARG A 454 16.45 -29.31 -4.62
CA ARG A 454 17.61 -29.83 -5.39
C ARG A 454 17.91 -29.03 -6.66
N ASP A 455 16.91 -28.34 -7.19
CA ASP A 455 17.04 -27.54 -8.39
C ASP A 455 17.62 -26.15 -8.11
N PRO A 456 18.85 -25.85 -8.58
CA PRO A 456 19.52 -24.58 -8.30
C PRO A 456 18.83 -23.37 -8.94
N VAL A 457 17.90 -23.58 -9.89
CA VAL A 457 17.12 -22.50 -10.53
C VAL A 457 16.27 -21.74 -9.52
N PHE A 458 15.66 -22.43 -8.56
CA PHE A 458 14.83 -21.78 -7.54
C PHE A 458 15.64 -20.90 -6.59
N ALA A 459 16.81 -21.37 -6.16
CA ALA A 459 17.71 -20.57 -5.33
C ALA A 459 18.24 -19.35 -6.08
N ARG A 460 18.64 -19.51 -7.35
CA ARG A 460 19.08 -18.41 -8.23
C ARG A 460 17.99 -17.34 -8.37
N ASP A 461 16.74 -17.73 -8.53
CA ASP A 461 15.61 -16.81 -8.70
C ASP A 461 15.01 -16.35 -7.35
N GLY A 462 15.69 -16.62 -6.23
CA GLY A 462 15.32 -16.13 -4.91
C GLY A 462 14.05 -16.77 -4.32
N TRP A 463 13.66 -17.96 -4.80
CA TRP A 463 12.41 -18.65 -4.42
C TRP A 463 11.17 -17.81 -4.70
N ARG A 464 11.16 -17.17 -5.87
CA ARG A 464 10.09 -16.27 -6.32
C ARG A 464 9.74 -16.54 -7.77
N CYS A 465 8.49 -16.28 -8.13
CA CYS A 465 8.08 -16.23 -9.53
C CYS A 465 8.84 -15.10 -10.25
N ALA A 466 9.48 -15.42 -11.37
CA ALA A 466 10.20 -14.47 -12.20
C ALA A 466 9.29 -13.59 -13.06
N VAL A 467 8.01 -13.98 -13.26
CA VAL A 467 7.06 -13.14 -14.01
C VAL A 467 6.96 -11.76 -13.36
N PRO A 468 7.14 -10.67 -14.12
CA PRO A 468 7.14 -9.31 -13.61
C PRO A 468 5.93 -8.99 -12.74
N ALA A 469 6.14 -8.21 -11.67
CA ALA A 469 5.14 -7.82 -10.68
C ALA A 469 4.51 -8.97 -9.85
N CYS A 470 4.77 -10.24 -10.18
CA CYS A 470 4.25 -11.37 -9.40
C CYS A 470 4.96 -11.47 -8.05
N THR A 471 4.19 -11.56 -6.97
CA THR A 471 4.75 -11.71 -5.62
C THR A 471 4.75 -13.16 -5.12
N SER A 472 4.45 -14.15 -5.99
CA SER A 472 4.38 -15.56 -5.58
C SER A 472 5.72 -16.11 -5.15
N ARG A 473 5.69 -16.83 -4.03
CA ARG A 473 6.82 -17.63 -3.53
C ARG A 473 6.46 -19.10 -3.30
N ALA A 474 5.20 -19.47 -3.48
CA ALA A 474 4.70 -20.83 -3.32
C ALA A 474 4.33 -21.46 -4.66
N SER A 475 4.31 -22.80 -4.66
CA SER A 475 3.98 -23.66 -5.80
C SER A 475 4.79 -23.26 -7.04
N LEU A 476 6.11 -23.23 -6.87
CA LEU A 476 7.05 -22.82 -7.92
C LEU A 476 7.38 -24.02 -8.81
N HIS A 477 7.34 -23.79 -10.12
CA HIS A 477 7.68 -24.75 -11.15
C HIS A 477 8.92 -24.23 -11.89
N ASP A 478 9.80 -25.15 -12.28
CA ASP A 478 10.82 -24.90 -13.29
C ASP A 478 10.16 -24.86 -14.67
N HIS A 479 10.52 -23.87 -15.47
CA HIS A 479 10.01 -23.68 -16.82
C HIS A 479 11.14 -23.38 -17.80
N HIS A 480 11.18 -24.14 -18.89
CA HIS A 480 12.05 -23.88 -20.04
C HIS A 480 11.54 -22.71 -20.90
N VAL A 481 12.29 -21.61 -21.01
CA VAL A 481 11.92 -20.42 -21.80
C VAL A 481 11.69 -20.80 -23.26
N VAL A 482 12.60 -21.57 -23.85
CA VAL A 482 12.40 -22.32 -25.09
C VAL A 482 11.92 -23.71 -24.70
N TYR A 483 10.70 -24.06 -25.10
CA TYR A 483 10.11 -25.35 -24.76
C TYR A 483 10.97 -26.52 -25.24
N ARG A 484 11.05 -27.59 -24.44
CA ARG A 484 11.74 -28.84 -24.83
C ARG A 484 11.15 -29.46 -26.10
N SER A 485 9.84 -29.35 -26.30
CA SER A 485 9.17 -29.79 -27.53
C SER A 485 9.57 -28.99 -28.78
N ALA A 486 10.19 -27.82 -28.59
CA ALA A 486 10.71 -26.96 -29.65
C ALA A 486 12.26 -26.93 -29.66
N GLY A 487 12.91 -27.94 -29.09
CA GLY A 487 14.37 -28.08 -29.11
C GLY A 487 15.13 -27.34 -28.01
N GLY A 488 14.44 -26.76 -27.01
CA GLY A 488 15.10 -26.11 -25.88
C GLY A 488 15.87 -27.09 -24.99
N ASP A 489 17.06 -26.68 -24.55
CA ASP A 489 17.94 -27.48 -23.70
C ASP A 489 17.59 -27.36 -22.20
N ASN A 490 18.33 -28.10 -21.35
CA ASN A 490 18.19 -28.02 -19.88
C ASN A 490 19.22 -27.05 -19.24
N SER A 491 19.80 -26.12 -20.03
CA SER A 491 20.74 -25.15 -19.48
C SER A 491 20.06 -24.24 -18.47
N ARG A 492 20.83 -23.68 -17.53
CA ARG A 492 20.28 -22.71 -16.57
C ARG A 492 19.77 -21.46 -17.28
N GLU A 493 20.37 -21.09 -18.41
CA GLU A 493 19.99 -19.94 -19.23
C GLU A 493 18.64 -20.13 -19.94
N ASN A 494 18.24 -21.37 -20.19
CA ASN A 494 16.92 -21.70 -20.73
C ASN A 494 15.88 -21.98 -19.63
N ARG A 495 16.22 -21.92 -18.34
CA ARG A 495 15.32 -22.35 -17.24
C ARG A 495 15.03 -21.21 -16.28
N VAL A 496 13.77 -21.06 -15.88
CA VAL A 496 13.31 -19.98 -14.99
C VAL A 496 12.22 -20.45 -14.03
N THR A 497 12.23 -19.87 -12.83
CA THR A 497 11.23 -20.11 -11.79
C THR A 497 9.94 -19.35 -12.06
N VAL A 498 8.82 -20.05 -12.15
CA VAL A 498 7.49 -19.43 -12.28
C VAL A 498 6.50 -20.10 -11.33
N CYS A 499 5.50 -19.38 -10.83
CA CYS A 499 4.46 -20.03 -10.02
C CYS A 499 3.56 -20.92 -10.89
N ALA A 500 2.91 -21.91 -10.28
CA ALA A 500 2.02 -22.85 -10.97
C ALA A 500 0.96 -22.16 -11.82
N TRP A 501 0.38 -21.04 -11.35
CA TRP A 501 -0.58 -20.27 -12.14
C TRP A 501 0.09 -19.67 -13.38
N HIS A 502 1.24 -19.01 -13.23
CA HIS A 502 1.94 -18.38 -14.36
C HIS A 502 2.46 -19.40 -15.35
N HIS A 503 2.93 -20.56 -14.87
CA HIS A 503 3.31 -21.67 -15.72
C HIS A 503 2.11 -22.18 -16.52
N LEU A 504 1.09 -22.70 -15.83
CA LEU A 504 0.00 -23.46 -16.46
C LEU A 504 -1.03 -22.55 -17.14
N ARG A 505 -1.37 -21.42 -16.52
CA ARG A 505 -2.46 -20.53 -16.99
C ARG A 505 -1.97 -19.23 -17.62
N GLY A 506 -0.75 -18.81 -17.29
CA GLY A 506 -0.10 -17.68 -17.92
C GLY A 506 0.44 -18.07 -19.28
N ILE A 507 1.49 -18.88 -19.27
CA ILE A 507 2.33 -19.17 -20.43
C ILE A 507 1.67 -20.24 -21.33
N HIS A 508 1.33 -21.41 -20.78
CA HIS A 508 0.75 -22.50 -21.58
C HIS A 508 -0.63 -22.20 -22.18
N LEU A 509 -1.44 -21.35 -21.52
CA LEU A 509 -2.73 -20.89 -22.07
C LEU A 509 -2.61 -19.59 -22.89
N GLY A 510 -1.38 -19.18 -23.25
CA GLY A 510 -1.15 -18.08 -24.20
C GLY A 510 -1.56 -16.69 -23.69
N ARG A 511 -1.65 -16.47 -22.38
CA ARG A 511 -1.88 -15.14 -21.78
C ARG A 511 -0.58 -14.36 -21.59
N ILE A 512 0.53 -15.07 -21.50
CA ILE A 512 1.89 -14.55 -21.36
C ILE A 512 2.78 -15.23 -22.40
N ARG A 513 3.72 -14.47 -22.95
CA ARG A 513 4.84 -15.02 -23.74
C ARG A 513 6.14 -14.62 -23.08
N ALA A 514 7.08 -15.55 -23.03
CA ALA A 514 8.43 -15.35 -22.52
C ALA A 514 9.43 -15.80 -23.59
N HIS A 515 10.47 -15.00 -23.84
CA HIS A 515 11.58 -15.35 -24.74
C HIS A 515 12.84 -14.59 -24.33
N GLY A 516 14.02 -15.10 -24.68
CA GLY A 516 15.31 -14.52 -24.29
C GLY A 516 16.08 -15.44 -23.34
N VAL A 517 16.91 -14.85 -22.48
CA VAL A 517 17.91 -15.58 -21.67
C VAL A 517 17.66 -15.36 -20.18
N ALA A 518 17.48 -16.44 -19.42
CA ALA A 518 17.33 -16.39 -17.96
C ALA A 518 18.65 -16.01 -17.26
N PRO A 519 18.61 -15.40 -16.07
CA PRO A 519 17.41 -15.01 -15.32
C PRO A 519 16.89 -13.60 -15.63
N HIS A 520 17.71 -12.70 -16.18
CA HIS A 520 17.38 -11.27 -16.24
C HIS A 520 17.08 -10.74 -17.65
N ALA A 521 17.54 -11.41 -18.70
CA ALA A 521 17.35 -10.99 -20.10
C ALA A 521 16.14 -11.69 -20.77
N ILE A 522 15.13 -12.04 -19.98
CA ILE A 522 13.85 -12.57 -20.49
C ILE A 522 12.94 -11.40 -20.82
N ILE A 523 12.47 -11.36 -22.06
CA ILE A 523 11.38 -10.50 -22.49
C ILE A 523 10.05 -11.15 -22.11
N TRP A 524 9.27 -10.47 -21.29
CA TRP A 524 7.93 -10.89 -20.88
C TRP A 524 6.90 -10.04 -21.60
N GLU A 525 5.95 -10.69 -22.28
CA GLU A 525 4.75 -10.06 -22.81
C GLU A 525 3.56 -10.57 -22.02
N ILE A 526 2.92 -9.71 -21.23
CA ILE A 526 1.87 -10.07 -20.27
C ILE A 526 0.54 -9.51 -20.76
N GLY A 527 -0.53 -10.30 -20.66
CA GLY A 527 -1.86 -9.91 -21.11
C GLY A 527 -1.94 -9.86 -22.63
N LEU A 528 -1.56 -10.96 -23.28
CA LEU A 528 -1.61 -11.11 -24.73
C LEU A 528 -3.03 -10.96 -25.28
N ARG A 529 -3.13 -10.34 -26.46
CA ARG A 529 -4.36 -10.13 -27.22
C ARG A 529 -4.12 -10.42 -28.69
N ARG A 530 -5.10 -11.03 -29.36
CA ARG A 530 -4.99 -11.28 -30.80
C ARG A 530 -4.99 -9.95 -31.56
N GLY A 531 -3.98 -9.74 -32.40
CA GLY A 531 -3.86 -8.56 -33.27
C GLY A 531 -3.67 -7.22 -32.53
N ARG A 532 -3.32 -7.23 -31.24
CA ARG A 532 -3.06 -6.01 -30.45
C ARG A 532 -1.82 -6.20 -29.57
N PRO A 533 -1.14 -5.11 -29.18
CA PRO A 533 -0.03 -5.18 -28.24
C PRO A 533 -0.41 -5.84 -26.90
N PRO A 534 0.55 -6.49 -26.21
CA PRO A 534 0.35 -6.99 -24.85
C PRO A 534 -0.06 -5.85 -23.90
N LEU A 535 -0.62 -6.20 -22.74
CA LEU A 535 -0.90 -5.21 -21.69
C LEU A 535 0.38 -4.59 -21.15
N MET A 536 1.41 -5.42 -20.95
CA MET A 536 2.72 -5.04 -20.43
C MET A 536 3.81 -5.79 -21.18
N ARG A 537 4.92 -5.10 -21.45
CA ARG A 537 6.14 -5.68 -21.99
C ARG A 537 7.31 -5.29 -21.11
N THR A 538 8.14 -6.25 -20.72
CA THR A 538 9.32 -6.00 -19.87
C THR A 538 10.51 -6.82 -20.32
N VAL A 539 11.72 -6.38 -19.98
CA VAL A 539 12.95 -7.19 -19.94
C VAL A 539 13.29 -7.39 -18.46
N GLY A 540 13.24 -8.62 -17.96
CA GLY A 540 13.21 -8.85 -16.52
C GLY A 540 12.07 -8.04 -15.88
N ASP A 541 12.37 -7.23 -14.87
CA ASP A 541 11.40 -6.31 -14.24
C ASP A 541 11.35 -4.90 -14.88
N ARG A 542 12.16 -4.60 -15.90
CA ARG A 542 12.22 -3.28 -16.55
C ARG A 542 11.17 -3.18 -17.67
N TYR A 543 10.32 -2.17 -17.62
CA TYR A 543 9.39 -1.83 -18.70
C TYR A 543 10.11 -1.48 -20.00
N VAL A 544 9.59 -1.98 -21.11
CA VAL A 544 10.02 -1.58 -22.46
C VAL A 544 8.81 -1.18 -23.27
N SER A 545 8.98 -0.16 -24.11
CA SER A 545 7.94 0.36 -25.01
C SER A 545 7.53 -0.64 -26.08
#